data_AF-A0A1H8T0T6-F1
#
_entry.id   AF-A0A1H8T0T6-F1
#
_cell.length_a   1.000
_cell.length_b   1.000
_cell.length_c   1.000
_cell.angle_alpha   90.00
_cell.angle_beta   90.00
_cell.angle_gamma   90.00
#
_symmetry.space_group_name_H-M   'P 1'
#
loop_
_entity.id
_entity.type
_entity.pdbx_description
1 polymer ?
#
loop_
_entity_poly.entity_id
_entity_poly.type
_entity_poly.pdbx_seq_one_letter_code
_entity_poly.pdbx_strand_id
1 'polypeptide(L)'
;MTGTTAAVLPAVDFDLPADEAAELAEGLDHIGDEHPDTVLLVARALGAEPDARSVDILGVGPDGLRLAVGTTDGSQRPVQIPFRTPVRTSLEIYGALMGLVAAARGVVGTGEPLTSIEAEFLEDQTMTTVAATVSACRLLAPNLLEITLAGLAPLPLRGGDEYVVLMPDPPAEVLRPGFSVQDLAGIPLEAAPRAAYTMRARRPASGEGDVWLVLHGDEGAVSSRLAAAGPGTPIAVWGTRRSYDPPAGVRTHLLVCDETALGAVAAVLDGLAPDARAVVVAETADAGGRPDLPVRPGVEVRWVDRSGAAPGTTPALLDGVRAALAESPLLADRDGVFVFGAGEAARMRELRTSLRQETGLARDRVRLTGYWNAAR
;
A
#
# COMPACT_ATOMS: atom_id res chain seq x y z
N MET A 1 29.03 -37.65 4.16
CA MET A 1 28.07 -36.67 4.69
C MET A 1 27.72 -35.71 3.57
N THR A 2 26.76 -36.10 2.75
CA THR A 2 26.17 -35.26 1.70
C THR A 2 25.18 -34.32 2.37
N GLY A 3 25.58 -33.06 2.56
CA GLY A 3 24.65 -32.01 2.97
C GLY A 3 23.64 -31.81 1.86
N THR A 4 22.43 -32.31 2.05
CA THR A 4 21.28 -31.94 1.22
C THR A 4 21.02 -30.47 1.47
N THR A 5 21.42 -29.62 0.52
CA THR A 5 20.95 -28.24 0.46
C THR A 5 19.43 -28.33 0.32
N ALA A 6 18.68 -28.02 1.38
CA ALA A 6 17.23 -27.97 1.30
C ALA A 6 16.88 -26.95 0.20
N ALA A 7 16.13 -27.40 -0.82
CA ALA A 7 15.69 -26.51 -1.88
C ALA A 7 14.85 -25.39 -1.25
N VAL A 8 15.21 -24.14 -1.52
CA VAL A 8 14.40 -22.99 -1.12
C VAL A 8 13.12 -23.07 -1.94
N LEU A 9 12.01 -23.35 -1.27
CA LEU A 9 10.69 -23.42 -1.90
C LEU A 9 10.24 -22.02 -2.34
N PRO A 10 9.53 -21.89 -3.47
CA PRO A 10 9.05 -20.59 -3.96
C PRO A 10 8.04 -19.97 -3.00
N ALA A 11 7.77 -18.66 -3.12
CA ALA A 11 6.74 -17.99 -2.31
C ALA A 11 5.32 -18.52 -2.62
N VAL A 12 5.07 -18.91 -3.87
CA VAL A 12 3.83 -19.54 -4.32
C VAL A 12 4.20 -20.86 -4.99
N ASP A 13 3.76 -21.97 -4.40
CA ASP A 13 4.03 -23.33 -4.87
C ASP A 13 2.74 -23.96 -5.44
N PHE A 14 2.11 -23.29 -6.39
CA PHE A 14 0.92 -23.79 -7.08
C PHE A 14 1.13 -23.74 -8.59
N ASP A 15 0.46 -24.63 -9.32
CA ASP A 15 0.38 -24.59 -10.77
C ASP A 15 -0.68 -23.56 -11.19
N LEU A 16 -0.32 -22.27 -11.05
CA LEU A 16 -1.15 -21.12 -11.40
C LEU A 16 -0.58 -20.41 -12.63
N PRO A 17 -1.42 -19.72 -13.41
CA PRO A 17 -0.96 -18.71 -14.36
C PRO A 17 0.03 -17.74 -13.70
N ALA A 18 1.04 -17.30 -14.44
CA ALA A 18 2.13 -16.50 -13.88
C ALA A 18 1.66 -15.18 -13.26
N ASP A 19 0.64 -14.57 -13.84
CA ASP A 19 -0.03 -13.36 -13.36
C ASP A 19 -0.82 -13.61 -12.06
N GLU A 20 -1.55 -14.71 -11.97
CA GLU A 20 -2.24 -15.12 -10.73
C GLU A 20 -1.25 -15.45 -9.60
N ALA A 21 -0.16 -16.16 -9.93
CA ALA A 21 0.88 -16.48 -8.96
C ALA A 21 1.58 -15.22 -8.43
N ALA A 22 1.83 -14.24 -9.30
CA ALA A 22 2.40 -12.96 -8.93
C ALA A 22 1.45 -12.16 -8.02
N GLU A 23 0.16 -12.09 -8.35
CA GLU A 23 -0.85 -11.43 -7.51
C GLU A 23 -0.95 -12.05 -6.12
N LEU A 24 -0.96 -13.38 -6.04
CA LEU A 24 -0.99 -14.08 -4.77
C LEU A 24 0.28 -13.82 -3.95
N ALA A 25 1.46 -13.79 -4.59
CA ALA A 25 2.71 -13.47 -3.91
C ALA A 25 2.72 -12.04 -3.35
N GLU A 26 2.20 -11.08 -4.12
CA GLU A 26 2.05 -9.68 -3.70
C GLU A 26 1.06 -9.54 -2.54
N GLY A 27 -0.09 -10.23 -2.60
CA GLY A 27 -1.05 -10.27 -1.51
C GLY A 27 -0.45 -10.87 -0.23
N LEU A 28 0.37 -11.91 -0.33
CA LEU A 28 1.08 -12.48 0.81
C LEU A 28 2.12 -11.54 1.40
N ASP A 29 2.90 -10.84 0.57
CA ASP A 29 3.83 -9.82 1.04
C ASP A 29 3.08 -8.71 1.80
N HIS A 30 1.97 -8.21 1.24
CA HIS A 30 1.14 -7.18 1.88
C HIS A 30 0.61 -7.66 3.24
N ILE A 31 0.03 -8.87 3.31
CA ILE A 31 -0.43 -9.45 4.59
C ILE A 31 0.73 -9.57 5.58
N GLY A 32 1.87 -10.09 5.13
CA GLY A 32 3.04 -10.23 5.99
C GLY A 32 3.48 -8.89 6.56
N ASP A 33 3.59 -7.87 5.71
CA ASP A 33 4.16 -6.56 6.04
C ASP A 33 3.22 -5.65 6.81
N GLU A 34 1.96 -5.59 6.42
CA GLU A 34 0.98 -4.65 6.96
C GLU A 34 0.13 -5.26 8.08
N HIS A 35 0.01 -6.59 8.09
CA HIS A 35 -0.82 -7.32 9.05
C HIS A 35 -0.05 -8.45 9.79
N PRO A 36 1.16 -8.18 10.32
CA PRO A 36 1.97 -9.21 10.96
C PRO A 36 1.33 -9.80 12.22
N ASP A 37 0.44 -9.05 12.88
CA ASP A 37 -0.33 -9.50 14.03
C ASP A 37 -1.37 -10.57 13.66
N THR A 38 -2.00 -10.46 12.49
CA THR A 38 -2.88 -11.50 11.94
C THR A 38 -2.12 -12.80 11.71
N VAL A 39 -0.92 -12.71 11.11
CA VAL A 39 -0.08 -13.90 10.87
C VAL A 39 0.44 -14.48 12.19
N LEU A 40 0.79 -13.64 13.16
CA LEU A 40 1.20 -14.06 14.51
C LEU A 40 0.07 -14.79 15.25
N LEU A 41 -1.18 -14.32 15.13
CA LEU A 41 -2.33 -15.02 15.70
C LEU A 41 -2.44 -16.45 15.16
N VAL A 42 -2.33 -16.59 13.84
CA VAL A 42 -2.40 -17.88 13.14
C VAL A 42 -1.23 -18.78 13.57
N ALA A 43 0.00 -18.26 13.63
CA ALA A 43 1.18 -18.99 14.10
C ALA A 43 1.04 -19.48 15.55
N ARG A 44 0.59 -18.61 16.47
CA ARG A 44 0.42 -18.96 17.89
C ARG A 44 -0.67 -20.00 18.10
N ALA A 45 -1.80 -19.84 17.42
CA ALA A 45 -2.98 -20.68 17.63
C ALA A 45 -2.90 -22.03 16.90
N LEU A 46 -2.39 -22.05 15.67
CA LEU A 46 -2.42 -23.23 14.78
C LEU A 46 -1.04 -23.83 14.52
N GLY A 47 0.04 -23.06 14.73
CA GLY A 47 1.42 -23.49 14.50
C GLY A 47 2.10 -24.14 15.71
N ALA A 48 1.39 -24.30 16.84
CA ALA A 48 1.95 -24.77 18.11
C ALA A 48 3.13 -23.93 18.65
N GLU A 49 3.18 -22.64 18.30
CA GLU A 49 4.20 -21.68 18.75
C GLU A 49 3.58 -20.57 19.62
N PRO A 50 3.09 -20.87 20.84
CA PRO A 50 2.41 -19.89 21.69
C PRO A 50 3.29 -18.68 22.07
N ASP A 51 4.61 -18.86 22.05
CA ASP A 51 5.61 -17.84 22.38
C ASP A 51 6.14 -17.06 21.17
N ALA A 52 5.51 -17.20 19.99
CA ALA A 52 5.90 -16.48 18.79
C ALA A 52 5.89 -14.96 19.01
N ARG A 53 6.99 -14.28 18.67
CA ARG A 53 7.16 -12.81 18.79
C ARG A 53 7.29 -12.11 17.46
N SER A 54 7.79 -12.80 16.44
CA SER A 54 7.85 -12.31 15.06
C SER A 54 7.45 -13.41 14.10
N VAL A 55 7.00 -13.02 12.91
CA VAL A 55 6.66 -13.95 11.85
C VAL A 55 6.95 -13.35 10.48
N ASP A 56 7.46 -14.20 9.60
CA ASP A 56 7.61 -13.91 8.17
C ASP A 56 6.90 -15.00 7.37
N ILE A 57 6.13 -14.62 6.36
CA ILE A 57 5.54 -15.57 5.41
C ILE A 57 6.64 -16.03 4.46
N LEU A 58 6.93 -17.33 4.48
CA LEU A 58 7.89 -17.95 3.56
C LEU A 58 7.25 -18.37 2.25
N GLY A 59 5.93 -18.60 2.27
CA GLY A 59 5.14 -18.88 1.09
C GLY A 59 3.91 -19.72 1.38
N VAL A 60 3.22 -20.09 0.32
CA VAL A 60 2.02 -20.91 0.35
C VAL A 60 2.15 -22.04 -0.68
N GLY A 61 1.60 -23.20 -0.36
CA GLY A 61 1.55 -24.35 -1.27
C GLY A 61 0.38 -25.28 -0.93
N PRO A 62 0.27 -26.44 -1.60
CA PRO A 62 -0.84 -27.38 -1.44
C PRO A 62 -0.90 -27.94 -0.01
N ASP A 63 0.26 -28.03 0.64
CA ASP A 63 0.40 -28.49 2.01
C ASP A 63 0.12 -27.40 3.06
N GLY A 64 -0.21 -26.17 2.63
CA GLY A 64 -0.58 -25.06 3.50
C GLY A 64 0.36 -23.86 3.50
N LEU A 65 0.25 -23.05 4.55
CA LEU A 65 1.01 -21.81 4.76
C LEU A 65 2.34 -22.12 5.45
N ARG A 66 3.44 -21.63 4.86
CA ARG A 66 4.81 -21.73 5.40
C ARG A 66 5.21 -20.42 6.05
N LEU A 67 5.65 -20.51 7.30
CA LEU A 67 6.06 -19.37 8.12
C LEU A 67 7.46 -19.58 8.69
N ALA A 68 8.21 -18.50 8.87
CA ALA A 68 9.35 -18.45 9.79
C ALA A 68 8.89 -17.74 11.06
N VAL A 69 8.92 -18.43 12.19
CA VAL A 69 8.50 -17.89 13.48
C VAL A 69 9.73 -17.61 14.33
N GLY A 70 9.84 -16.37 14.81
CA GLY A 70 10.84 -15.99 15.81
C GLY A 70 10.27 -16.10 17.22
N THR A 71 10.99 -16.75 18.12
CA THR A 71 10.57 -16.98 19.51
C THR A 71 11.37 -16.11 20.50
N THR A 72 10.91 -16.06 21.75
CA THR A 72 11.50 -15.22 22.83
C THR A 72 12.97 -15.52 23.11
N ASP A 73 13.45 -16.72 22.79
CA ASP A 73 14.86 -17.13 22.91
C ASP A 73 15.75 -16.66 21.74
N GLY A 74 15.18 -15.93 20.77
CA GLY A 74 15.86 -15.47 19.56
C GLY A 74 16.02 -16.54 18.47
N SER A 75 15.50 -17.76 18.69
CA SER A 75 15.52 -18.79 17.65
C SER A 75 14.47 -18.50 16.56
N GLN A 76 14.80 -18.90 15.33
CA GLN A 76 13.85 -18.89 14.21
C GLN A 76 13.52 -20.32 13.81
N ARG A 77 12.22 -20.62 13.66
CA ARG A 77 11.72 -21.96 13.38
C ARG A 77 10.78 -21.95 12.18
N PRO A 78 10.97 -22.85 11.20
CA PRO A 78 9.99 -23.02 10.14
C PRO A 78 8.73 -23.69 10.70
N VAL A 79 7.57 -23.14 10.40
CA VAL A 79 6.25 -23.66 10.79
C VAL A 79 5.40 -23.86 9.54
N GLN A 80 4.78 -25.03 9.42
CA GLN A 80 3.83 -25.36 8.36
C GLN A 80 2.43 -25.43 8.97
N ILE A 81 1.50 -24.63 8.46
CA ILE A 81 0.10 -24.62 8.89
C ILE A 81 -0.76 -25.22 7.77
N PRO A 82 -1.29 -26.44 7.94
CA PRO A 82 -1.98 -27.14 6.87
C PRO A 82 -3.33 -26.50 6.56
N PHE A 83 -3.71 -26.49 5.28
CA PHE A 83 -5.08 -26.21 4.90
C PHE A 83 -6.00 -27.39 5.26
N ARG A 84 -7.24 -27.08 5.67
CA ARG A 84 -8.23 -28.11 6.04
C ARG A 84 -8.74 -28.89 4.84
N THR A 85 -8.69 -28.28 3.67
CA THR A 85 -9.12 -28.85 2.39
C THR A 85 -8.07 -28.54 1.34
N PRO A 86 -7.89 -29.42 0.34
CA PRO A 86 -7.05 -29.11 -0.81
C PRO A 86 -7.53 -27.82 -1.50
N VAL A 87 -6.59 -26.96 -1.86
CA VAL A 87 -6.83 -25.74 -2.64
C VAL A 87 -6.03 -25.79 -3.92
N ARG A 88 -6.56 -25.22 -5.00
CA ARG A 88 -5.94 -25.24 -6.33
C ARG A 88 -6.05 -23.92 -7.08
N THR A 89 -7.09 -23.14 -6.80
CA THR A 89 -7.31 -21.85 -7.47
C THR A 89 -6.96 -20.69 -6.53
N SER A 90 -6.64 -19.53 -7.10
CA SER A 90 -6.36 -18.30 -6.34
C SER A 90 -7.49 -17.96 -5.36
N LEU A 91 -8.75 -18.08 -5.78
CA LEU A 91 -9.92 -17.85 -4.92
C LEU A 91 -10.00 -18.85 -3.75
N GLU A 92 -9.73 -20.13 -4.00
CA GLU A 92 -9.69 -21.15 -2.94
C GLU A 92 -8.55 -20.88 -1.94
N ILE A 93 -7.39 -20.43 -2.44
CA ILE A 93 -6.23 -20.09 -1.60
C ILE A 93 -6.57 -18.91 -0.68
N TYR A 94 -7.12 -17.82 -1.20
CA TYR A 94 -7.58 -16.69 -0.39
C TYR A 94 -8.63 -17.13 0.66
N GLY A 95 -9.60 -17.93 0.25
CA GLY A 95 -10.61 -18.49 1.16
C GLY A 95 -9.99 -19.34 2.27
N ALA A 96 -8.97 -20.14 1.95
CA ALA A 96 -8.27 -20.97 2.93
C ALA A 96 -7.41 -20.13 3.90
N LEU A 97 -6.73 -19.09 3.43
CA LEU A 97 -5.99 -18.15 4.28
C LEU A 97 -6.91 -17.45 5.28
N MET A 98 -8.07 -16.96 4.83
CA MET A 98 -9.10 -16.40 5.73
C MET A 98 -9.67 -17.46 6.68
N GLY A 99 -9.83 -18.69 6.19
CA GLY A 99 -10.22 -19.84 7.01
C GLY A 99 -9.24 -20.14 8.14
N LEU A 100 -7.93 -19.90 7.95
CA LEU A 100 -6.92 -20.03 9.02
C LEU A 100 -7.13 -18.98 10.12
N VAL A 101 -7.46 -17.73 9.76
CA VAL A 101 -7.77 -16.67 10.74
C VAL A 101 -9.00 -17.07 11.57
N ALA A 102 -10.08 -17.50 10.91
CA ALA A 102 -11.28 -17.97 11.59
C ALA A 102 -11.02 -19.18 12.50
N ALA A 103 -10.19 -20.13 12.05
CA ALA A 103 -9.78 -21.28 12.85
C ALA A 103 -8.95 -20.87 14.07
N ALA A 104 -8.00 -19.94 13.91
CA ALA A 104 -7.20 -19.40 15.00
C ALA A 104 -8.08 -18.70 16.06
N ARG A 105 -9.09 -17.93 15.61
CA ARG A 105 -10.08 -17.31 16.50
C ARG A 105 -10.90 -18.34 17.29
N GLY A 106 -11.23 -19.47 16.66
CA GLY A 106 -11.88 -20.59 17.36
C GLY A 106 -11.04 -21.19 18.50
N VAL A 107 -9.71 -21.08 18.43
CA VAL A 107 -8.78 -21.59 19.47
C VAL A 107 -8.59 -20.59 20.61
N VAL A 108 -8.33 -19.32 20.29
CA VAL A 108 -8.03 -18.28 21.29
C VAL A 108 -9.27 -17.65 21.94
N GLY A 109 -10.44 -17.79 21.31
CA GLY A 109 -11.69 -17.21 21.77
C GLY A 109 -11.79 -15.69 21.54
N THR A 110 -12.83 -15.07 22.12
CA THR A 110 -13.17 -13.64 21.93
C THR A 110 -12.45 -12.69 22.89
N GLY A 111 -11.60 -13.21 23.78
CA GLY A 111 -10.84 -12.41 24.75
C GLY A 111 -9.59 -11.75 24.16
N GLU A 112 -9.10 -12.23 23.02
CA GLU A 112 -7.99 -11.62 22.30
C GLU A 112 -8.49 -10.43 21.45
N PRO A 113 -7.75 -9.30 21.41
CA PRO A 113 -8.07 -8.17 20.53
C PRO A 113 -8.19 -8.61 19.07
N LEU A 114 -8.99 -7.87 18.29
CA LEU A 114 -9.02 -8.02 16.84
C LEU A 114 -7.63 -7.74 16.25
N THR A 115 -7.29 -8.49 15.21
CA THR A 115 -6.08 -8.21 14.43
C THR A 115 -6.35 -7.07 13.47
N SER A 116 -5.30 -6.50 12.91
CA SER A 116 -5.35 -5.40 11.95
C SER A 116 -6.25 -5.71 10.73
N ILE A 117 -6.15 -6.90 10.12
CA ILE A 117 -7.06 -7.31 9.02
C ILE A 117 -8.53 -7.36 9.46
N GLU A 118 -8.81 -7.87 10.67
CA GLU A 118 -10.19 -7.95 11.15
C GLU A 118 -10.76 -6.57 11.46
N ALA A 119 -9.93 -5.67 12.01
CA ALA A 119 -10.30 -4.30 12.26
C ALA A 119 -10.59 -3.55 10.95
N GLU A 120 -9.72 -3.70 9.94
CA GLU A 120 -9.92 -3.13 8.61
C GLU A 120 -11.19 -3.66 7.94
N PHE A 121 -11.43 -4.97 8.01
CA PHE A 121 -12.64 -5.57 7.45
C PHE A 121 -13.92 -5.02 8.09
N LEU A 122 -13.93 -4.81 9.41
CA LEU A 122 -15.06 -4.18 10.10
C LEU A 122 -15.21 -2.71 9.72
N GLU A 123 -14.11 -1.98 9.57
CA GLU A 123 -14.12 -0.59 9.11
C GLU A 123 -14.73 -0.48 7.71
N ASP A 124 -14.29 -1.34 6.79
CA ASP A 124 -14.76 -1.41 5.41
C ASP A 124 -16.26 -1.70 5.29
N GLN A 125 -16.81 -2.50 6.20
CA GLN A 125 -18.26 -2.76 6.27
C GLN A 125 -19.08 -1.52 6.67
N THR A 126 -18.47 -0.56 7.36
CA THR A 126 -19.15 0.68 7.76
C THR A 126 -19.03 1.78 6.71
N MET A 127 -18.11 1.64 5.75
CA MET A 127 -17.92 2.60 4.67
C MET A 127 -19.03 2.51 3.63
N THR A 128 -19.50 3.66 3.17
CA THR A 128 -20.48 3.79 2.10
C THR A 128 -19.92 4.60 0.94
N THR A 129 -20.45 4.36 -0.25
CA THR A 129 -20.12 5.17 -1.42
C THR A 129 -20.76 6.55 -1.31
N VAL A 130 -19.99 7.58 -1.66
CA VAL A 130 -20.44 8.97 -1.76
C VAL A 130 -20.44 9.41 -3.22
N ALA A 131 -21.48 10.13 -3.62
CA ALA A 131 -21.54 10.79 -4.93
C ALA A 131 -20.68 12.05 -4.92
N ALA A 132 -19.76 12.14 -5.88
CA ALA A 132 -18.93 13.30 -6.13
C ALA A 132 -19.03 13.72 -7.61
N THR A 133 -18.55 14.92 -7.90
CA THR A 133 -18.43 15.42 -9.28
C THR A 133 -17.08 16.09 -9.45
N VAL A 134 -16.50 15.97 -10.65
CA VAL A 134 -15.35 16.80 -11.01
C VAL A 134 -15.81 18.26 -11.07
N SER A 135 -15.14 19.17 -10.36
CA SER A 135 -15.43 20.61 -10.40
C SER A 135 -14.37 21.41 -11.13
N ALA A 136 -13.13 20.92 -11.18
CA ALA A 136 -12.04 21.55 -11.92
C ALA A 136 -10.97 20.53 -12.34
N CYS A 137 -10.23 20.84 -13.41
CA CYS A 137 -9.07 20.09 -13.87
C CYS A 137 -7.92 21.07 -14.17
N ARG A 138 -6.69 20.71 -13.78
CA ARG A 138 -5.48 21.53 -14.01
C ARG A 138 -4.28 20.64 -14.31
N LEU A 139 -3.62 20.87 -15.44
CA LEU A 139 -2.35 20.20 -15.75
C LEU A 139 -1.22 20.82 -14.91
N LEU A 140 -0.56 20.02 -14.07
CA LEU A 140 0.55 20.45 -13.21
C LEU A 140 1.90 20.27 -13.89
N ALA A 141 2.03 19.18 -14.65
CA ALA A 141 3.20 18.83 -15.43
C ALA A 141 2.73 18.06 -16.68
N PRO A 142 3.56 17.85 -17.72
CA PRO A 142 3.14 17.18 -18.95
C PRO A 142 2.43 15.82 -18.75
N ASN A 143 2.81 15.09 -17.70
CA ASN A 143 2.24 13.79 -17.34
C ASN A 143 1.53 13.79 -15.97
N LEU A 144 1.14 14.94 -15.43
CA LEU A 144 0.48 15.02 -14.11
C LEU A 144 -0.70 15.98 -14.15
N LEU A 145 -1.90 15.42 -13.97
CA LEU A 145 -3.17 16.13 -13.95
C LEU A 145 -3.70 16.22 -12.52
N GLU A 146 -4.09 17.41 -12.08
CA GLU A 146 -4.89 17.60 -10.87
C GLU A 146 -6.37 17.65 -11.24
N ILE A 147 -7.17 16.86 -10.54
CA ILE A 147 -8.63 16.90 -10.62
C ILE A 147 -9.17 17.30 -9.24
N THR A 148 -10.03 18.31 -9.21
CA THR A 148 -10.78 18.67 -8.00
C THR A 148 -12.14 17.99 -8.02
N LEU A 149 -12.46 17.29 -6.94
CA LEU A 149 -13.74 16.65 -6.68
C LEU A 149 -14.54 17.50 -5.69
N ALA A 150 -15.83 17.70 -5.98
CA ALA A 150 -16.81 18.28 -5.07
C ALA A 150 -17.80 17.21 -4.58
N GLY A 151 -18.36 17.40 -3.38
CA GLY A 151 -19.33 16.46 -2.78
C GLY A 151 -18.75 15.53 -1.72
N LEU A 152 -17.51 15.77 -1.28
CA LEU A 152 -16.78 14.91 -0.33
C LEU A 152 -17.10 15.19 1.15
N ALA A 153 -18.02 16.11 1.46
CA ALA A 153 -18.38 16.45 2.84
C ALA A 153 -18.82 15.26 3.71
N PRO A 154 -19.51 14.22 3.18
CA PRO A 154 -19.88 13.04 3.98
C PRO A 154 -18.71 12.13 4.35
N LEU A 155 -17.57 12.21 3.65
CA LEU A 155 -16.42 11.35 3.93
C LEU A 155 -15.63 11.88 5.13
N PRO A 156 -15.20 11.01 6.06
CA PRO A 156 -14.35 11.43 7.16
C PRO A 156 -13.01 11.99 6.65
N LEU A 157 -12.30 12.68 7.53
CA LEU A 157 -10.95 13.19 7.29
C LEU A 157 -9.96 12.37 8.10
N ARG A 158 -8.98 11.78 7.45
CA ARG A 158 -7.91 10.97 8.06
C ARG A 158 -6.57 11.69 8.09
N GLY A 159 -6.35 12.65 7.18
CA GLY A 159 -5.07 13.34 6.99
C GLY A 159 -3.96 12.40 6.50
N GLY A 160 -2.72 12.89 6.43
CA GLY A 160 -1.60 12.11 5.91
C GLY A 160 -1.77 11.80 4.42
N ASP A 161 -1.55 10.54 4.02
CA ASP A 161 -1.68 10.03 2.66
C ASP A 161 -3.11 9.55 2.33
N GLU A 162 -4.12 10.14 2.97
CA GLU A 162 -5.51 9.76 2.84
C GLU A 162 -5.88 9.38 1.40
N TYR A 163 -6.48 8.21 1.18
CA TYR A 163 -6.84 7.73 -0.15
C TYR A 163 -8.27 7.19 -0.23
N VAL A 164 -8.78 7.18 -1.45
CA VAL A 164 -10.14 6.76 -1.80
C VAL A 164 -10.12 5.92 -3.06
N VAL A 165 -11.11 5.05 -3.22
CA VAL A 165 -11.37 4.38 -4.50
C VAL A 165 -12.30 5.27 -5.32
N LEU A 166 -11.84 5.65 -6.51
CA LEU A 166 -12.62 6.43 -7.47
C LEU A 166 -13.22 5.52 -8.53
N MET A 167 -14.48 5.78 -8.84
CA MET A 167 -15.28 5.07 -9.84
C MET A 167 -15.87 6.09 -10.81
N PRO A 168 -15.19 6.37 -11.94
CA PRO A 168 -15.68 7.30 -12.95
C PRO A 168 -16.83 6.71 -13.76
N ASP A 169 -17.83 7.54 -14.03
CA ASP A 169 -19.08 7.15 -14.71
C ASP A 169 -19.75 5.93 -14.05
N PRO A 170 -20.03 5.99 -12.74
CA PRO A 170 -20.50 4.83 -12.00
C PRO A 170 -21.93 4.43 -12.43
N PRO A 171 -22.24 3.12 -12.50
CA PRO A 171 -23.63 2.67 -12.57
C PRO A 171 -24.45 3.24 -11.40
N ALA A 172 -25.71 3.57 -11.64
CA ALA A 172 -26.58 4.15 -10.61
C ALA A 172 -26.70 3.28 -9.34
N GLU A 173 -26.56 1.95 -9.49
CA GLU A 173 -26.56 1.01 -8.38
C GLU A 173 -25.43 1.26 -7.36
N VAL A 174 -24.25 1.72 -7.80
CA VAL A 174 -23.08 1.98 -6.93
C VAL A 174 -23.33 3.11 -5.94
N LEU A 175 -24.30 3.97 -6.23
CA LEU A 175 -24.68 5.13 -5.41
C LEU A 175 -25.95 4.89 -4.58
N ARG A 176 -26.51 3.67 -4.58
CA ARG A 176 -27.71 3.38 -3.78
C ARG A 176 -27.39 3.48 -2.27
N PRO A 177 -28.35 3.91 -1.43
CA PRO A 177 -28.16 3.90 0.01
C PRO A 177 -27.76 2.51 0.53
N GLY A 178 -26.75 2.46 1.40
CA GLY A 178 -26.24 1.21 1.97
C GLY A 178 -25.44 0.33 1.00
N PHE A 179 -25.02 0.86 -0.16
CA PHE A 179 -24.07 0.17 -1.03
C PHE A 179 -22.73 0.00 -0.29
N SER A 180 -22.29 -1.25 -0.14
CA SER A 180 -21.06 -1.60 0.57
C SER A 180 -19.98 -2.12 -0.39
N VAL A 181 -18.77 -2.33 0.14
CA VAL A 181 -17.68 -2.97 -0.61
C VAL A 181 -18.03 -4.39 -1.06
N GLN A 182 -18.85 -5.12 -0.31
CA GLN A 182 -19.29 -6.46 -0.67
C GLN A 182 -20.20 -6.42 -1.90
N ASP A 183 -21.07 -5.41 -2.01
CA ASP A 183 -21.86 -5.19 -3.21
C ASP A 183 -20.94 -4.89 -4.41
N LEU A 184 -19.93 -4.04 -4.21
CA LEU A 184 -18.95 -3.68 -5.25
C LEU A 184 -18.13 -4.89 -5.72
N ALA A 185 -17.75 -5.78 -4.81
CA ALA A 185 -17.00 -7.00 -5.12
C ALA A 185 -17.76 -7.95 -6.07
N GLY A 186 -19.09 -7.87 -6.10
CA GLY A 186 -19.92 -8.63 -7.03
C GLY A 186 -20.00 -8.01 -8.44
N ILE A 187 -19.50 -6.80 -8.66
CA ILE A 187 -19.58 -6.10 -9.94
C ILE A 187 -18.26 -6.26 -10.69
N PRO A 188 -18.23 -6.72 -11.96
CA PRO A 188 -16.99 -6.78 -12.76
C PRO A 188 -16.31 -5.41 -12.92
N LEU A 189 -14.98 -5.39 -13.02
CA LEU A 189 -14.22 -4.14 -13.19
C LEU A 189 -14.59 -3.42 -14.50
N GLU A 190 -14.96 -4.14 -15.54
CA GLU A 190 -15.39 -3.56 -16.82
C GLU A 190 -16.72 -2.81 -16.68
N ALA A 191 -17.61 -3.31 -15.82
CA ALA A 191 -18.92 -2.72 -15.55
C ALA A 191 -18.84 -1.51 -14.60
N ALA A 192 -17.87 -1.51 -13.69
CA ALA A 192 -17.60 -0.39 -12.80
C ALA A 192 -16.09 -0.23 -12.55
N PRO A 193 -15.36 0.41 -13.49
CA PRO A 193 -13.93 0.64 -13.34
C PRO A 193 -13.63 1.40 -12.06
N ARG A 194 -12.61 0.95 -11.34
CA ARG A 194 -12.25 1.52 -10.04
C ARG A 194 -10.77 1.36 -9.73
N ALA A 195 -10.20 2.38 -9.12
CA ALA A 195 -8.81 2.37 -8.67
C ALA A 195 -8.66 3.29 -7.46
N ALA A 196 -7.66 2.99 -6.63
CA ALA A 196 -7.30 3.81 -5.49
C ALA A 196 -6.52 5.05 -5.94
N TYR A 197 -6.83 6.19 -5.34
CA TYR A 197 -6.15 7.46 -5.54
C TYR A 197 -5.97 8.18 -4.21
N THR A 198 -4.80 8.78 -4.03
CA THR A 198 -4.53 9.65 -2.89
C THR A 198 -5.29 10.97 -3.04
N MET A 199 -5.95 11.37 -1.96
CA MET A 199 -6.44 12.73 -1.77
C MET A 199 -5.26 13.64 -1.48
N ARG A 200 -4.72 14.28 -2.52
CA ARG A 200 -3.64 15.27 -2.37
C ARG A 200 -4.00 16.34 -1.35
N ALA A 201 -5.23 16.85 -1.38
CA ALA A 201 -5.71 17.86 -0.44
C ALA A 201 -7.21 17.66 -0.18
N ARG A 202 -7.67 17.96 1.04
CA ARG A 202 -9.09 17.99 1.42
C ARG A 202 -9.45 19.36 1.97
N ARG A 203 -10.59 19.91 1.54
CA ARG A 203 -11.17 21.18 2.00
C ARG A 203 -12.55 20.92 2.61
N PRO A 204 -12.64 20.69 3.92
CA PRO A 204 -13.89 20.30 4.58
C PRO A 204 -14.97 21.38 4.48
N ALA A 205 -14.57 22.66 4.50
CA ALA A 205 -15.50 23.78 4.45
C ALA A 205 -16.29 23.86 3.14
N SER A 206 -15.66 23.51 2.00
CA SER A 206 -16.33 23.45 0.69
C SER A 206 -16.78 22.03 0.31
N GLY A 207 -16.38 21.01 1.07
CA GLY A 207 -16.64 19.61 0.73
C GLY A 207 -15.87 19.18 -0.53
N GLU A 208 -14.69 19.73 -0.76
CA GLU A 208 -13.87 19.45 -1.94
C GLU A 208 -12.59 18.70 -1.59
N GLY A 209 -11.97 18.09 -2.59
CA GLY A 209 -10.62 17.55 -2.48
C GLY A 209 -9.94 17.42 -3.84
N ASP A 210 -8.61 17.40 -3.84
CA ASP A 210 -7.80 17.27 -5.04
C ASP A 210 -7.18 15.89 -5.13
N VAL A 211 -7.03 15.41 -6.35
CA VAL A 211 -6.35 14.16 -6.69
C VAL A 211 -5.31 14.47 -7.76
N TRP A 212 -4.10 13.96 -7.57
CA TRP A 212 -3.05 14.01 -8.61
C TRP A 212 -3.04 12.69 -9.37
N LEU A 213 -3.27 12.78 -10.67
CA LEU A 213 -3.36 11.68 -11.61
C LEU A 213 -2.12 11.70 -12.52
N VAL A 214 -1.34 10.62 -12.49
CA VAL A 214 -0.31 10.40 -13.49
C VAL A 214 -0.98 10.04 -14.80
N LEU A 215 -0.67 10.80 -15.85
CA LEU A 215 -1.10 10.51 -17.20
C LEU A 215 -0.09 9.56 -17.83
N HIS A 216 -0.52 8.31 -18.01
CA HIS A 216 0.21 7.30 -18.78
C HIS A 216 -0.68 6.91 -19.98
N GLY A 217 -0.05 6.64 -21.12
CA GLY A 217 -0.74 6.44 -22.41
C GLY A 217 -1.53 5.14 -22.53
N ASP A 218 -1.74 4.43 -21.42
CA ASP A 218 -2.37 3.12 -21.41
C ASP A 218 -3.90 3.21 -21.33
N GLU A 219 -4.56 2.19 -21.86
CA GLU A 219 -6.01 1.95 -21.79
C GLU A 219 -6.50 1.60 -20.37
N GLY A 220 -5.92 2.22 -19.33
CA GLY A 220 -6.36 2.04 -17.96
C GLY A 220 -7.78 2.56 -17.83
N ALA A 221 -8.76 1.68 -17.57
CA ALA A 221 -10.18 2.02 -17.61
C ALA A 221 -10.56 3.18 -16.66
N VAL A 222 -9.79 3.41 -15.59
CA VAL A 222 -10.00 4.50 -14.65
C VAL A 222 -9.17 5.74 -15.00
N SER A 223 -7.86 5.58 -15.16
CA SER A 223 -6.93 6.68 -15.47
C SER A 223 -7.33 7.41 -16.75
N SER A 224 -7.66 6.68 -17.82
CA SER A 224 -8.12 7.25 -19.10
C SER A 224 -9.44 8.01 -18.97
N ARG A 225 -10.40 7.48 -18.21
CA ARG A 225 -11.69 8.15 -17.95
C ARG A 225 -11.52 9.42 -17.13
N LEU A 226 -10.68 9.38 -16.10
CA LEU A 226 -10.36 10.55 -15.28
C LEU A 226 -9.59 11.60 -16.09
N ALA A 227 -8.65 11.19 -16.95
CA ALA A 227 -7.91 12.11 -17.82
C ALA A 227 -8.82 12.83 -18.82
N ALA A 228 -9.89 12.16 -19.29
CA ALA A 228 -10.90 12.74 -20.16
C ALA A 228 -12.01 13.51 -19.40
N ALA A 229 -12.01 13.46 -18.06
CA ALA A 229 -13.06 14.06 -17.26
C ALA A 229 -12.99 15.59 -17.31
N GLY A 230 -14.18 16.21 -17.30
CA GLY A 230 -14.34 17.65 -17.20
C GLY A 230 -15.28 18.03 -16.06
N PRO A 231 -15.44 19.33 -15.78
CA PRO A 231 -16.41 19.78 -14.79
C PRO A 231 -17.81 19.19 -15.05
N GLY A 232 -18.40 18.58 -14.02
CA GLY A 232 -19.68 17.88 -14.08
C GLY A 232 -19.58 16.36 -14.26
N THR A 233 -18.41 15.79 -14.57
CA THR A 233 -18.25 14.32 -14.66
C THR A 233 -18.59 13.67 -13.31
N PRO A 234 -19.51 12.70 -13.27
CA PRO A 234 -19.90 12.02 -12.03
C PRO A 234 -18.85 11.00 -11.60
N ILE A 235 -18.51 11.02 -10.32
CA ILE A 235 -17.55 10.10 -9.70
C ILE A 235 -18.21 9.48 -8.46
N ALA A 236 -18.22 8.15 -8.36
CA ALA A 236 -18.49 7.49 -7.09
C ALA A 236 -17.18 7.38 -6.31
N VAL A 237 -17.22 7.73 -5.03
CA VAL A 237 -16.07 7.73 -4.14
C VAL A 237 -16.33 6.79 -2.98
N TRP A 238 -15.43 5.86 -2.76
CA TRP A 238 -15.51 4.92 -1.64
C TRP A 238 -14.23 4.99 -0.80
N GLY A 239 -14.39 4.91 0.51
CA GLY A 239 -13.30 5.14 1.46
C GLY A 239 -13.77 6.01 2.64
N THR A 240 -12.89 6.75 3.31
CA THR A 240 -11.45 6.95 3.04
C THR A 240 -10.54 6.16 3.98
N ARG A 241 -9.36 5.78 3.48
CA ARG A 241 -8.29 5.06 4.20
C ARG A 241 -7.04 5.92 4.35
N ARG A 242 -6.08 5.45 5.15
CA ARG A 242 -4.76 6.05 5.35
C ARG A 242 -3.74 4.95 5.64
N SER A 243 -2.54 5.05 5.08
CA SER A 243 -1.44 4.13 5.37
C SER A 243 -0.29 4.78 6.15
N TYR A 244 -0.15 6.11 6.05
CA TYR A 244 0.79 6.90 6.82
C TYR A 244 0.40 6.90 8.30
N ASP A 245 1.19 6.17 9.08
CA ASP A 245 0.98 6.01 10.53
C ASP A 245 2.33 5.91 11.25
N PRO A 246 3.07 7.02 11.38
CA PRO A 246 4.36 7.02 12.05
C PRO A 246 4.19 6.73 13.55
N PRO A 247 5.09 5.93 14.18
CA PRO A 247 5.10 5.77 15.62
C PRO A 247 5.15 7.11 16.38
N ALA A 248 4.52 7.14 17.55
CA ALA A 248 4.48 8.34 18.38
C ALA A 248 5.89 8.89 18.66
N GLY A 249 6.08 10.20 18.47
CA GLY A 249 7.35 10.87 18.73
C GLY A 249 8.33 10.89 17.56
N VAL A 250 8.03 10.22 16.43
CA VAL A 250 8.78 10.41 15.17
C VAL A 250 8.80 11.88 14.79
N ARG A 251 10.00 12.41 14.50
CA ARG A 251 10.19 13.77 13.99
C ARG A 251 10.94 13.83 12.67
N THR A 252 11.58 12.75 12.25
CA THR A 252 12.38 12.69 11.02
C THR A 252 11.76 11.70 10.06
N HIS A 253 11.57 12.14 8.82
CA HIS A 253 10.92 11.35 7.78
C HIS A 253 11.85 11.18 6.58
N LEU A 254 11.90 9.98 6.04
CA LEU A 254 12.39 9.72 4.69
C LEU A 254 11.17 9.37 3.83
N LEU A 255 10.79 10.28 2.93
CA LEU A 255 9.65 10.11 2.05
C LEU A 255 10.14 9.69 0.67
N VAL A 256 9.64 8.57 0.15
CA VAL A 256 10.14 7.99 -1.11
C VAL A 256 8.99 7.80 -2.08
N CYS A 257 9.11 8.29 -3.31
CA CYS A 257 8.04 8.11 -4.28
C CYS A 257 8.52 8.07 -5.73
N ASP A 258 7.71 7.44 -6.60
CA ASP A 258 7.64 7.80 -8.01
C ASP A 258 6.48 8.78 -8.26
N GLU A 259 6.15 9.07 -9.52
CA GLU A 259 5.09 10.03 -9.84
C GLU A 259 3.72 9.67 -9.27
N THR A 260 3.42 8.37 -9.12
CA THR A 260 2.11 7.89 -8.66
C THR A 260 1.86 8.23 -7.19
N ALA A 261 2.93 8.37 -6.41
CA ALA A 261 2.88 8.66 -4.98
C ALA A 261 3.26 10.10 -4.62
N LEU A 262 3.50 10.98 -5.60
CA LEU A 262 3.74 12.40 -5.35
C LEU A 262 2.60 13.08 -4.59
N GLY A 263 1.35 12.70 -4.88
CA GLY A 263 0.17 13.21 -4.18
C GLY A 263 0.18 12.86 -2.69
N ALA A 264 0.54 11.61 -2.37
CA ALA A 264 0.68 11.11 -1.00
C ALA A 264 1.79 11.81 -0.24
N VAL A 265 2.99 11.91 -0.83
CA VAL A 265 4.14 12.58 -0.22
C VAL A 265 3.83 14.06 0.04
N ALA A 266 3.22 14.74 -0.92
CA ALA A 266 2.85 16.15 -0.75
C ALA A 266 1.79 16.34 0.36
N ALA A 267 0.78 15.46 0.44
CA ALA A 267 -0.23 15.50 1.51
C ALA A 267 0.38 15.22 2.90
N VAL A 268 1.31 14.28 3.00
CA VAL A 268 2.08 14.02 4.23
C VAL A 268 2.88 15.25 4.65
N LEU A 269 3.63 15.86 3.73
CA LEU A 269 4.43 17.06 4.02
C LEU A 269 3.59 18.24 4.53
N ASP A 270 2.41 18.46 3.94
CA ASP A 270 1.46 19.50 4.41
C ASP A 270 0.98 19.25 5.84
N GLY A 271 0.83 17.98 6.24
CA GLY A 271 0.40 17.56 7.57
C GLY A 271 1.52 17.45 8.62
N LEU A 272 2.79 17.53 8.23
CA LEU A 272 3.91 17.39 9.16
C LEU A 272 3.93 18.52 10.20
N ALA A 273 4.24 18.16 11.46
CA ALA A 273 4.43 19.13 12.54
C ALA A 273 5.50 20.20 12.17
N PRO A 274 5.38 21.45 12.63
CA PRO A 274 6.31 22.53 12.24
C PRO A 274 7.79 22.24 12.51
N ASP A 275 8.11 21.43 13.51
CA ASP A 275 9.48 21.04 13.88
C ASP A 275 9.91 19.68 13.28
N ALA A 276 9.04 19.01 12.54
CA ALA A 276 9.38 17.79 11.82
C ALA A 276 10.33 18.09 10.65
N ARG A 277 11.21 17.12 10.38
CA ARG A 277 12.17 17.11 9.29
C ARG A 277 11.77 16.06 8.27
N ALA A 278 12.02 16.32 7.01
CA ALA A 278 11.79 15.36 5.94
C ALA A 278 12.89 15.44 4.90
N VAL A 279 13.31 14.27 4.40
CA VAL A 279 14.02 14.17 3.13
C VAL A 279 13.11 13.42 2.18
N VAL A 280 12.78 14.05 1.06
CA VAL A 280 12.02 13.45 -0.03
C VAL A 280 13.00 12.95 -1.07
N VAL A 281 12.87 11.70 -1.50
CA VAL A 281 13.50 11.17 -2.71
C VAL A 281 12.39 10.81 -3.69
N ALA A 282 12.28 11.59 -4.76
CA ALA A 282 11.19 11.48 -5.73
C ALA A 282 11.73 11.18 -7.12
N GLU A 283 11.26 10.08 -7.73
CA GLU A 283 11.58 9.70 -9.09
C GLU A 283 10.61 10.34 -10.09
N THR A 284 11.17 10.93 -11.15
CA THR A 284 10.41 11.44 -12.30
C THR A 284 11.05 10.99 -13.61
N ALA A 285 10.29 11.03 -14.72
CA ALA A 285 10.86 10.82 -16.06
C ALA A 285 12.04 11.78 -16.33
N ASP A 286 11.80 13.07 -16.10
CA ASP A 286 12.73 14.17 -16.23
C ASP A 286 12.28 15.40 -15.42
N ALA A 287 13.05 16.48 -15.49
CA ALA A 287 12.78 17.71 -14.76
C ALA A 287 11.45 18.41 -15.10
N GLY A 288 10.88 18.18 -16.28
CA GLY A 288 9.60 18.74 -16.68
C GLY A 288 8.40 18.10 -15.99
N GLY A 289 8.55 16.89 -15.43
CA GLY A 289 7.52 16.14 -14.71
C GLY A 289 7.34 16.53 -13.23
N ARG A 290 8.08 17.52 -12.74
CA ARG A 290 8.16 17.83 -11.29
C ARG A 290 7.13 18.89 -10.88
N PRO A 291 6.09 18.55 -10.09
CA PRO A 291 5.22 19.56 -9.50
C PRO A 291 5.92 20.29 -8.35
N ASP A 292 5.35 21.42 -7.94
CA ASP A 292 5.76 22.06 -6.69
C ASP A 292 5.37 21.18 -5.49
N LEU A 293 6.36 20.85 -4.66
CA LEU A 293 6.15 20.20 -3.36
C LEU A 293 6.20 21.24 -2.23
N PRO A 294 5.50 21.00 -1.11
CA PRO A 294 5.51 21.91 0.05
C PRO A 294 6.85 21.86 0.78
N VAL A 295 7.81 22.64 0.30
CA VAL A 295 9.15 22.78 0.89
C VAL A 295 9.14 23.90 1.94
N ARG A 296 9.75 23.61 3.10
CA ARG A 296 9.95 24.54 4.22
C ARG A 296 11.26 24.23 4.94
N PRO A 297 11.76 25.09 5.85
CA PRO A 297 12.96 24.77 6.62
C PRO A 297 12.87 23.39 7.28
N GLY A 298 13.89 22.55 7.10
CA GLY A 298 13.89 21.16 7.57
C GLY A 298 13.32 20.13 6.57
N VAL A 299 12.86 20.58 5.40
CA VAL A 299 12.46 19.72 4.28
C VAL A 299 13.48 19.83 3.16
N GLU A 300 14.06 18.71 2.78
CA GLU A 300 14.96 18.54 1.65
C GLU A 300 14.25 17.71 0.57
N VAL A 301 14.32 18.13 -0.69
CA VAL A 301 13.76 17.35 -1.82
C VAL A 301 14.87 17.00 -2.79
N ARG A 302 15.07 15.70 -3.01
CA ARG A 302 16.00 15.12 -3.97
C ARG A 302 15.21 14.49 -5.09
N TRP A 303 15.33 15.08 -6.28
CA TRP A 303 14.75 14.49 -7.49
C TRP A 303 15.75 13.54 -8.12
N VAL A 304 15.27 12.38 -8.56
CA VAL A 304 16.02 11.43 -9.37
C VAL A 304 15.31 11.22 -10.70
N ASP A 305 16.08 11.24 -11.79
CA ASP A 305 15.52 11.14 -13.13
C ASP A 305 15.77 9.76 -13.73
N ARG A 306 14.73 9.18 -14.33
CA ARG A 306 14.87 7.96 -15.14
C ARG A 306 15.64 8.18 -16.45
N SER A 307 15.90 9.43 -16.82
CA SER A 307 16.67 9.79 -18.02
C SER A 307 16.13 9.14 -19.30
N GLY A 308 14.79 9.08 -19.43
CA GLY A 308 14.10 8.50 -20.58
C GLY A 308 13.86 6.97 -20.51
N ALA A 309 14.30 6.29 -19.46
CA ALA A 309 13.94 4.90 -19.22
C ALA A 309 12.47 4.75 -18.82
N ALA A 310 11.90 3.58 -19.08
CA ALA A 310 10.51 3.27 -18.74
C ALA A 310 10.29 3.27 -17.21
N PRO A 311 9.12 3.70 -16.71
CA PRO A 311 8.78 3.65 -15.28
C PRO A 311 9.02 2.26 -14.66
N GLY A 312 9.50 2.21 -13.42
CA GLY A 312 9.73 0.94 -12.69
C GLY A 312 10.93 0.10 -13.18
N THR A 313 11.63 0.50 -14.25
CA THR A 313 12.70 -0.33 -14.85
C THR A 313 14.11 -0.02 -14.32
N THR A 314 14.29 1.08 -13.59
CA THR A 314 15.63 1.55 -13.17
C THR A 314 15.83 1.46 -11.66
N PRO A 315 17.08 1.42 -11.18
CA PRO A 315 17.39 1.52 -9.75
C PRO A 315 17.48 2.97 -9.24
N ALA A 316 17.10 3.98 -10.04
CA ALA A 316 17.36 5.40 -9.74
C ALA A 316 16.79 5.83 -8.37
N LEU A 317 15.58 5.39 -8.04
CA LEU A 317 14.97 5.65 -6.73
C LEU A 317 15.74 5.02 -5.56
N LEU A 318 16.19 3.77 -5.71
CA LEU A 318 17.00 3.08 -4.71
C LEU A 318 18.35 3.77 -4.50
N ASP A 319 19.05 4.11 -5.58
CA ASP A 319 20.34 4.79 -5.53
C ASP A 319 20.19 6.20 -4.92
N GLY A 320 19.10 6.91 -5.24
CA GLY A 320 18.75 8.19 -4.63
C GLY A 320 18.53 8.10 -3.12
N VAL A 321 17.85 7.06 -2.66
CA VAL A 321 17.64 6.80 -1.23
C VAL A 321 18.96 6.50 -0.52
N ARG A 322 19.83 5.67 -1.11
CA ARG A 322 21.16 5.39 -0.56
C ARG A 322 22.01 6.65 -0.46
N ALA A 323 22.02 7.49 -1.50
CA ALA A 323 22.70 8.78 -1.47
C ALA A 323 22.14 9.68 -0.37
N ALA A 324 20.81 9.76 -0.23
CA ALA A 324 20.16 10.54 0.83
C ALA A 324 20.59 10.09 2.23
N LEU A 325 20.61 8.78 2.49
CA LEU A 325 21.03 8.20 3.76
C LEU A 325 22.52 8.37 4.07
N ALA A 326 23.35 8.56 3.04
CA ALA A 326 24.78 8.78 3.18
C ALA A 326 25.13 10.28 3.39
N GLU A 327 24.39 11.17 2.73
CA GLU A 327 24.79 12.56 2.57
C GLU A 327 23.92 13.56 3.34
N SER A 328 22.64 13.25 3.59
CA SER A 328 21.75 14.22 4.24
C SER A 328 22.01 14.29 5.74
N PRO A 329 22.35 15.46 6.29
CA PRO A 329 22.50 15.62 7.74
C PRO A 329 21.16 15.46 8.49
N LEU A 330 20.02 15.58 7.79
CA LEU A 330 18.71 15.35 8.40
C LEU A 330 18.46 13.88 8.75
N LEU A 331 19.17 12.96 8.08
CA LEU A 331 19.06 11.50 8.27
C LEU A 331 20.26 10.91 9.02
N ALA A 332 21.08 11.75 9.67
CA ALA A 332 22.27 11.30 10.40
C ALA A 332 21.93 10.39 11.59
N ASP A 333 20.84 10.69 12.30
CA ASP A 333 20.27 9.82 13.34
C ASP A 333 19.24 8.88 12.72
N ARG A 334 19.66 7.64 12.46
CA ARG A 334 18.84 6.63 11.77
C ARG A 334 17.77 6.03 12.66
N ASP A 335 18.00 5.95 13.97
CA ASP A 335 17.09 5.27 14.91
C ASP A 335 15.76 6.05 15.09
N GLY A 336 15.77 7.34 14.75
CA GLY A 336 14.61 8.23 14.81
C GLY A 336 13.82 8.38 13.50
N VAL A 337 14.24 7.72 12.40
CA VAL A 337 13.64 7.91 11.07
C VAL A 337 12.41 7.04 10.89
N PHE A 338 11.35 7.63 10.32
CA PHE A 338 10.25 6.89 9.72
C PHE A 338 10.34 6.99 8.20
N VAL A 339 10.36 5.84 7.53
CA VAL A 339 10.37 5.74 6.07
C VAL A 339 8.93 5.52 5.61
N PHE A 340 8.45 6.41 4.75
CA PHE A 340 7.14 6.31 4.13
C PHE A 340 7.25 6.49 2.62
N GLY A 341 6.50 5.75 1.84
CA GLY A 341 6.57 5.91 0.40
C GLY A 341 5.77 4.91 -0.39
N ALA A 342 5.67 5.17 -1.68
CA ALA A 342 5.02 4.25 -2.60
C ALA A 342 5.50 4.44 -4.04
N GLY A 343 5.23 3.45 -4.87
CA GLY A 343 5.53 3.46 -6.30
C GLY A 343 5.38 2.07 -6.88
N GLU A 344 6.23 1.72 -7.85
CA GLU A 344 6.19 0.38 -8.45
C GLU A 344 6.48 -0.73 -7.40
N ALA A 345 5.66 -1.77 -7.39
CA ALA A 345 5.63 -2.81 -6.35
C ALA A 345 6.97 -3.53 -6.17
N ALA A 346 7.62 -3.97 -7.26
CA ALA A 346 8.91 -4.64 -7.18
C ALA A 346 10.01 -3.71 -6.65
N ARG A 347 10.00 -2.43 -7.03
CA ARG A 347 10.93 -1.41 -6.53
C ARG A 347 10.72 -1.11 -5.05
N MET A 348 9.46 -1.00 -4.60
CA MET A 348 9.16 -0.80 -3.19
C MET A 348 9.59 -2.00 -2.34
N ARG A 349 9.41 -3.23 -2.85
CA ARG A 349 9.90 -4.46 -2.21
C ARG A 349 11.43 -4.49 -2.13
N GLU A 350 12.12 -4.18 -3.21
CA GLU A 350 13.59 -4.08 -3.26
C GLU A 350 14.10 -3.06 -2.25
N LEU A 351 13.54 -1.86 -2.27
CA LEU A 351 13.88 -0.76 -1.37
C LEU A 351 13.66 -1.13 0.09
N ARG A 352 12.52 -1.70 0.43
CA ARG A 352 12.20 -2.15 1.80
C ARG A 352 13.20 -3.18 2.31
N THR A 353 13.57 -4.13 1.46
CA THR A 353 14.56 -5.18 1.79
C THR A 353 15.94 -4.58 2.02
N SER A 354 16.41 -3.75 1.09
CA SER A 354 17.71 -3.06 1.19
C SER A 354 17.77 -2.16 2.42
N LEU A 355 16.74 -1.34 2.66
CA LEU A 355 16.70 -0.45 3.82
C LEU A 355 16.78 -1.20 5.14
N ARG A 356 15.98 -2.26 5.33
CA ARG A 356 16.01 -3.04 6.57
C ARG A 356 17.38 -3.67 6.80
N GLN A 357 18.03 -4.18 5.75
CA GLN A 357 19.37 -4.78 5.84
C GLN A 357 20.47 -3.74 6.12
N GLU A 358 20.41 -2.57 5.48
CA GLU A 358 21.45 -1.55 5.55
C GLU A 358 21.33 -0.62 6.77
N THR A 359 20.11 -0.44 7.29
CA THR A 359 19.84 0.49 8.40
C THR A 359 19.51 -0.19 9.71
N GLY A 360 19.05 -1.45 9.69
CA GLY A 360 18.54 -2.14 10.88
C GLY A 360 17.23 -1.56 11.42
N LEU A 361 16.55 -0.69 10.67
CA LEU A 361 15.26 -0.12 11.06
C LEU A 361 14.23 -1.21 11.38
N ALA A 362 13.49 -0.99 12.46
CA ALA A 362 12.39 -1.86 12.84
C ALA A 362 11.28 -1.85 11.77
N ARG A 363 10.48 -2.92 11.71
CA ARG A 363 9.42 -3.09 10.70
C ARG A 363 8.40 -1.94 10.72
N ASP A 364 8.02 -1.51 11.91
CA ASP A 364 7.08 -0.39 12.15
C ASP A 364 7.66 0.99 11.77
N ARG A 365 8.94 1.05 11.38
CA ARG A 365 9.60 2.27 10.88
C ARG A 365 9.63 2.38 9.36
N VAL A 366 9.21 1.34 8.64
CA VAL A 366 9.29 1.30 7.17
C VAL A 366 7.93 0.93 6.58
N ARG A 367 7.23 1.92 6.04
CA ARG A 367 5.97 1.76 5.29
C ARG A 367 6.21 2.13 3.83
N LEU A 368 6.52 1.13 3.01
CA LEU A 368 6.69 1.29 1.57
C LEU A 368 5.65 0.43 0.86
N THR A 369 4.83 1.01 -0.01
CA THR A 369 3.67 0.33 -0.59
C THR A 369 3.74 0.32 -2.12
N GLY A 370 3.49 -0.83 -2.74
CA GLY A 370 3.32 -0.92 -4.20
C GLY A 370 1.98 -0.30 -4.60
N TYR A 371 2.01 0.81 -5.35
CA TYR A 371 0.79 1.43 -5.89
C TYR A 371 0.41 0.86 -7.26
N TRP A 372 1.39 0.37 -8.00
CA TRP A 372 1.20 -0.19 -9.32
C TRP A 372 2.27 -1.24 -9.61
N ASN A 373 2.04 -2.05 -10.65
CA ASN A 373 2.92 -3.13 -11.04
C ASN A 373 3.14 -3.04 -12.55
N ALA A 374 4.38 -2.98 -13.01
CA ALA A 374 4.68 -2.80 -14.44
C ALA A 374 4.24 -3.97 -15.32
N ALA A 375 3.90 -5.12 -14.74
CA ALA A 375 3.33 -6.25 -15.46
C ALA A 375 1.80 -6.14 -15.69
N ARG A 376 1.14 -5.08 -15.20
CA ARG A 376 -0.32 -4.95 -15.16
C ARG A 376 -0.86 -3.60 -15.61
#